data_AF-A0A7M7NYL6-F1
#
_entry.id   AF-A0A7M7NYL6-F1
#
_cell.length_a   1.000
_cell.length_b   1.000
_cell.length_c   1.000
_cell.angle_alpha   90.00
_cell.angle_beta   90.00
_cell.angle_gamma   90.00
#
_symmetry.space_group_name_H-M   'P 1'
#
loop_
_entity.id
_entity.type
_entity.pdbx_description
1 polymer ?
#
loop_
_entity_poly.entity_id
_entity_poly.type
_entity_poly.pdbx_seq_one_letter_code
_entity_poly.pdbx_strand_id
1 'polypeptide(L)'
;MKLSLQQHDHFAQARCMGVFADVHRNRGDCERAFPRYESALNLMSDIGDRYGQIIVLAGMTKALIHMKQPEKAIDFCNKAMEVATSIGNKMCMLRSNWTLHTLYRAIGDMTSSQQHACKFDQYLQEMELYCGVCHEVMGNRENSLNSLTCFHIFHSRCVENSTFKTRGCPNCKKTSHLSSPVPV
;
A
#
# COMPACT_ATOMS: atom_id res chain seq x y z
N MET A 1 -20.34 8.34 13.75
CA MET A 1 -20.46 9.75 13.34
C MET A 1 -21.23 10.60 14.35
N LYS A 2 -22.46 10.26 14.77
CA LYS A 2 -23.18 11.06 15.80
C LYS A 2 -22.43 11.15 17.14
N LEU A 3 -21.79 10.07 17.60
CA LEU A 3 -21.03 10.06 18.85
C LEU A 3 -19.71 10.87 18.76
N SER A 4 -18.97 10.80 17.65
CA SER A 4 -17.74 11.58 17.46
C SER A 4 -18.00 13.08 17.31
N LEU A 5 -19.14 13.45 16.68
CA LEU A 5 -19.61 14.84 16.60
C LEU A 5 -19.94 15.44 17.98
N GLN A 6 -20.38 14.60 18.92
CA GLN A 6 -20.70 15.01 20.29
C GLN A 6 -19.48 15.10 21.20
N GLN A 7 -18.35 14.48 20.83
CA GLN A 7 -17.16 14.37 21.66
C GLN A 7 -15.97 15.21 21.19
N HIS A 8 -16.12 16.03 20.13
CA HIS A 8 -15.02 16.79 19.50
C HIS A 8 -13.79 15.94 19.13
N ASP A 9 -13.98 14.63 18.92
CA ASP A 9 -12.91 13.74 18.46
C ASP A 9 -12.76 13.85 16.94
N HIS A 10 -12.00 14.87 16.53
CA HIS A 10 -11.70 15.15 15.13
C HIS A 10 -10.92 14.01 14.46
N PHE A 11 -10.13 13.25 15.22
CA PHE A 11 -9.37 12.10 14.70
C PHE A 11 -10.31 10.95 14.32
N ALA A 12 -11.18 10.53 15.24
CA ALA A 12 -12.17 9.49 14.96
C ALA A 12 -13.14 9.94 13.85
N GLN A 13 -13.53 11.22 13.83
CA GLN A 13 -14.36 11.79 12.77
C GLN A 13 -13.71 11.66 11.39
N ALA A 14 -12.46 12.10 11.25
CA ALA A 14 -11.75 12.06 9.97
C ALA A 14 -11.57 10.62 9.46
N ARG A 15 -11.19 9.68 10.36
CA ARG A 15 -11.07 8.26 10.00
C ARG A 15 -12.41 7.65 9.58
N CYS A 16 -13.48 7.92 10.32
CA CYS A 16 -14.82 7.46 9.94
C CYS A 16 -15.23 7.99 8.57
N MET A 17 -14.98 9.26 8.26
CA MET A 17 -15.29 9.85 6.97
C MET A 17 -14.54 9.16 5.82
N GLY A 18 -13.25 8.87 6.00
CA GLY A 18 -12.45 8.11 5.04
C GLY A 18 -13.02 6.71 4.78
N VAL A 19 -13.40 6.00 5.85
CA VAL A 19 -14.01 4.66 5.73
C VAL A 19 -15.37 4.72 5.02
N PHE A 20 -16.23 5.70 5.32
CA PHE A 20 -17.48 5.88 4.59
C PHE A 20 -17.26 6.17 3.10
N ALA A 21 -16.25 6.98 2.78
CA ALA A 21 -15.88 7.25 1.41
C ALA A 21 -15.40 5.97 0.69
N ASP A 22 -14.61 5.12 1.36
CA ASP A 22 -14.21 3.81 0.84
C ASP A 22 -15.43 2.91 0.56
N VAL A 23 -16.43 2.90 1.44
CA VAL A 23 -17.67 2.12 1.24
C VAL A 23 -18.43 2.62 0.00
N HIS A 24 -18.56 3.93 -0.18
CA HIS A 24 -19.19 4.49 -1.39
C HIS A 24 -18.39 4.16 -2.64
N ARG A 25 -17.07 4.34 -2.63
CA ARG A 25 -16.19 3.99 -3.75
C ARG A 25 -16.32 2.52 -4.14
N ASN A 26 -16.31 1.61 -3.17
CA ASN A 26 -16.42 0.17 -3.41
C ASN A 26 -17.79 -0.23 -3.98
N ARG A 27 -18.84 0.59 -3.78
CA ARG A 27 -20.15 0.44 -4.41
C ARG A 27 -20.25 1.06 -5.80
N GLY A 28 -19.20 1.73 -6.28
CA GLY A 28 -19.20 2.47 -7.54
C GLY A 28 -19.67 3.92 -7.43
N ASP A 29 -20.16 4.36 -6.26
CA ASP A 29 -20.66 5.72 -6.01
C ASP A 29 -19.52 6.73 -5.79
N CYS A 30 -18.59 6.84 -6.74
CA CYS A 30 -17.39 7.66 -6.59
C CYS A 30 -17.70 9.16 -6.46
N GLU A 31 -18.78 9.64 -7.09
CA GLU A 31 -19.25 11.04 -6.96
C GLU A 31 -19.64 11.40 -5.53
N ARG A 32 -20.19 10.43 -4.76
CA ARG A 32 -20.52 10.63 -3.35
C ARG A 32 -19.32 10.39 -2.42
N ALA A 33 -18.37 9.58 -2.85
CA ALA A 33 -17.15 9.32 -2.09
C ALA A 33 -16.22 10.53 -2.06
N PHE A 34 -16.08 11.24 -3.18
CA PHE A 34 -15.08 12.30 -3.34
C PHE A 34 -15.21 13.46 -2.33
N PRO A 35 -16.40 14.08 -2.14
CA PRO A 35 -16.56 15.16 -1.16
C PRO A 35 -16.30 14.71 0.29
N ARG A 36 -16.53 13.42 0.58
CA ARG A 36 -16.25 12.82 1.89
C ARG A 36 -14.76 12.64 2.11
N TYR A 37 -14.03 12.21 1.08
CA TYR A 37 -12.57 12.20 1.15
C TYR A 37 -12.02 13.61 1.33
N GLU A 38 -12.52 14.62 0.63
CA GLU A 38 -12.05 16.01 0.79
C GLU A 38 -12.26 16.52 2.22
N SER A 39 -13.45 16.29 2.77
CA SER A 39 -13.75 16.61 4.16
C SER A 39 -12.81 15.90 5.14
N ALA A 40 -12.54 14.61 4.89
CA ALA A 40 -11.59 13.85 5.70
C ALA A 40 -10.16 14.40 5.57
N LEU A 41 -9.72 14.75 4.36
CA LEU A 41 -8.38 15.27 4.11
C LEU A 41 -8.14 16.60 4.82
N ASN A 42 -9.13 17.50 4.80
CA ASN A 42 -9.08 18.77 5.50
C ASN A 42 -8.93 18.55 7.01
N LEU A 43 -9.78 17.71 7.60
CA LEU A 43 -9.67 17.38 9.03
C LEU A 43 -8.33 16.72 9.38
N MET A 44 -7.84 15.79 8.56
CA MET A 44 -6.52 15.16 8.76
C MET A 44 -5.37 16.18 8.65
N SER A 45 -5.56 17.25 7.88
CA SER A 45 -4.60 18.35 7.77
C SER A 45 -4.62 19.23 9.01
N ASP A 46 -5.82 19.58 9.50
CA ASP A 46 -6.02 20.41 10.69
C ASP A 46 -5.45 19.76 11.95
N ILE A 47 -5.63 18.44 12.10
CA ILE A 47 -5.10 17.68 13.26
C ILE A 47 -3.65 17.22 13.08
N GLY A 48 -3.04 17.45 11.91
CA GLY A 48 -1.67 17.05 11.62
C GLY A 48 -1.44 15.55 11.40
N ASP A 49 -2.48 14.74 11.15
CA ASP A 49 -2.34 13.31 10.86
C ASP A 49 -1.86 13.07 9.42
N ARG A 50 -0.53 13.08 9.25
CA ARG A 50 0.12 12.85 7.96
C ARG A 50 -0.13 11.45 7.38
N TYR A 51 -0.22 10.42 8.22
CA TYR A 51 -0.48 9.07 7.73
C TYR A 51 -1.93 8.91 7.28
N GLY A 52 -2.87 9.49 8.02
CA GLY A 52 -4.28 9.62 7.62
C GLY A 52 -4.44 10.35 6.29
N GLN A 53 -3.70 11.44 6.07
CA GLN A 53 -3.68 12.14 4.77
C GLN A 53 -3.27 11.20 3.62
N ILE A 54 -2.21 10.41 3.78
CA ILE A 54 -1.76 9.45 2.74
C ILE A 54 -2.86 8.44 2.41
N ILE A 55 -3.54 7.88 3.43
CA ILE A 55 -4.63 6.92 3.22
C ILE A 55 -5.78 7.56 2.45
N VAL A 56 -6.20 8.77 2.83
CA VAL A 56 -7.28 9.49 2.16
C VAL A 56 -6.92 9.85 0.72
N LEU A 57 -5.71 10.34 0.47
CA LEU A 57 -5.21 10.66 -0.88
C LEU A 57 -5.13 9.41 -1.77
N ALA A 58 -4.71 8.27 -1.22
CA ALA A 58 -4.74 6.99 -1.93
C ALA A 58 -6.19 6.55 -2.24
N GLY A 59 -7.13 6.81 -1.32
CA GLY A 59 -8.56 6.58 -1.53
C GLY A 59 -9.14 7.42 -2.68
N MET A 60 -8.81 8.71 -2.71
CA MET A 60 -9.18 9.64 -3.80
C MET A 60 -8.59 9.21 -5.14
N THR A 61 -7.31 8.81 -5.16
CA THR A 61 -6.62 8.29 -6.36
C THR A 61 -7.38 7.11 -6.95
N LYS A 62 -7.76 6.13 -6.11
CA LYS A 62 -8.56 4.98 -6.54
C LYS A 62 -9.95 5.38 -7.06
N ALA A 63 -10.60 6.33 -6.41
CA ALA A 63 -11.90 6.84 -6.88
C ALA A 63 -11.79 7.50 -8.27
N LEU A 64 -10.73 8.28 -8.51
CA LEU A 64 -10.48 8.90 -9.82
C LEU A 64 -10.14 7.88 -10.91
N ILE A 65 -9.41 6.81 -10.56
CA ILE A 65 -9.19 5.66 -11.45
C ILE A 65 -10.53 5.03 -11.86
N HIS A 66 -11.43 4.77 -10.90
CA HIS A 66 -12.76 4.24 -11.21
C HIS A 66 -13.60 5.18 -12.08
N MET A 67 -13.46 6.50 -11.87
CA MET A 67 -14.10 7.53 -12.69
C MET A 67 -13.41 7.78 -14.04
N LYS A 68 -12.37 7.00 -14.39
CA LYS A 68 -11.58 7.14 -15.63
C LYS A 68 -10.96 8.53 -15.80
N GLN A 69 -10.48 9.14 -14.71
CA GLN A 69 -9.78 10.42 -14.71
C GLN A 69 -8.31 10.23 -14.29
N PRO A 70 -7.47 9.60 -15.14
CA PRO A 70 -6.11 9.21 -14.76
C PRO A 70 -5.19 10.41 -14.49
N GLU A 71 -5.35 11.52 -15.21
CA GLU A 71 -4.55 12.74 -15.02
C GLU A 71 -4.72 13.31 -13.61
N LYS A 72 -5.97 13.48 -13.16
CA LYS A 72 -6.24 13.91 -11.78
C LYS A 72 -5.77 12.86 -10.76
N ALA A 73 -5.89 11.58 -11.07
CA ALA A 73 -5.41 10.52 -10.18
C ALA A 73 -3.88 10.63 -9.96
N ILE A 74 -3.13 11.01 -10.99
CA ILE A 74 -1.68 11.27 -10.90
C ILE A 74 -1.41 12.40 -9.91
N ASP A 75 -2.15 13.51 -9.97
CA ASP A 75 -1.98 14.64 -9.05
C ASP A 75 -2.17 14.21 -7.58
N PHE A 76 -3.24 13.48 -7.28
CA PHE A 76 -3.51 13.01 -5.93
C PHE A 76 -2.50 11.95 -5.46
N CYS A 77 -2.02 11.10 -6.36
CA CYS A 77 -0.99 10.12 -6.04
C CYS A 77 0.38 10.79 -5.76
N ASN A 78 0.71 11.85 -6.50
CA ASN A 78 1.90 12.67 -6.24
C ASN A 78 1.81 13.39 -4.89
N LYS A 79 0.66 13.98 -4.54
CA LYS A 79 0.41 14.53 -3.19
C LYS A 79 0.61 13.48 -2.10
N ALA A 80 0.09 12.26 -2.30
CA ALA A 80 0.27 11.16 -1.35
C ALA A 80 1.77 10.80 -1.19
N MET A 81 2.51 10.80 -2.29
CA MET A 81 3.95 10.54 -2.30
C MET A 81 4.75 11.63 -1.59
N GLU A 82 4.39 12.90 -1.77
CA GLU A 82 5.01 14.04 -1.07
C GLU A 82 4.83 13.92 0.44
N VAL A 83 3.60 13.65 0.91
CA VAL A 83 3.33 13.45 2.34
C VAL A 83 4.06 12.22 2.86
N ALA A 84 4.07 11.10 2.12
CA ALA A 84 4.81 9.89 2.51
C ALA A 84 6.32 10.15 2.63
N THR A 85 6.88 10.96 1.74
CA THR A 85 8.29 11.37 1.78
C THR A 85 8.58 12.21 3.03
N SER A 86 7.69 13.14 3.37
CA SER A 86 7.86 14.03 4.55
C SER A 86 7.93 13.27 5.88
N ILE A 87 7.29 12.10 5.97
CA ILE A 87 7.31 11.24 7.16
C ILE A 87 8.19 9.99 7.01
N GLY A 88 8.93 9.86 5.90
CA GLY A 88 9.82 8.71 5.64
C GLY A 88 9.11 7.36 5.48
N ASN A 89 7.83 7.34 5.09
CA ASN A 89 7.08 6.09 4.95
C ASN A 89 7.37 5.40 3.61
N LYS A 90 8.44 4.59 3.58
CA LYS A 90 8.89 3.87 2.38
C LYS A 90 7.83 2.94 1.77
N MET A 91 6.99 2.30 2.58
CA MET A 91 5.95 1.40 2.08
C MET A 91 4.87 2.16 1.29
N CYS A 92 4.47 3.34 1.78
CA CYS A 92 3.57 4.23 1.05
C CYS A 92 4.23 4.77 -0.23
N MET A 93 5.50 5.15 -0.19
CA MET A 93 6.25 5.60 -1.37
C MET A 93 6.32 4.51 -2.45
N LEU A 94 6.58 3.26 -2.06
CA LEU A 94 6.58 2.10 -2.94
C LEU A 94 5.21 1.90 -3.61
N ARG A 95 4.11 1.93 -2.83
CA ARG A 95 2.75 1.81 -3.37
C ARG A 95 2.38 2.96 -4.32
N SER A 96 2.79 4.19 -4.01
CA SER A 96 2.55 5.35 -4.87
C SER A 96 3.30 5.22 -6.20
N ASN A 97 4.56 4.77 -6.18
CA ASN A 97 5.33 4.55 -7.42
C ASN A 97 4.69 3.49 -8.32
N TRP A 98 4.19 2.39 -7.76
CA TRP A 98 3.46 1.39 -8.55
C TRP A 98 2.17 1.94 -9.16
N THR A 99 1.43 2.75 -8.39
CA THR A 99 0.19 3.38 -8.86
C THR A 99 0.48 4.38 -9.98
N LEU A 100 1.51 5.23 -9.82
CA LEU A 100 1.96 6.17 -10.85
C LEU A 100 2.45 5.45 -12.11
N HIS A 101 3.23 4.38 -11.97
CA HIS A 101 3.65 3.55 -13.09
C HIS A 101 2.45 3.10 -13.94
N THR A 102 1.41 2.58 -13.27
CA THR A 102 0.19 2.10 -13.92
C THR A 102 -0.60 3.24 -14.57
N LEU A 103 -0.72 4.39 -13.91
CA LEU A 103 -1.41 5.56 -14.41
C LEU A 103 -0.71 6.18 -15.64
N TYR A 104 0.60 6.37 -15.58
CA TYR A 104 1.39 6.90 -16.69
C TYR A 104 1.34 5.98 -17.91
N ARG A 105 1.38 4.66 -17.67
CA ARG A 105 1.18 3.67 -18.74
C ARG A 105 -0.21 3.77 -19.37
N ALA A 106 -1.24 4.06 -18.58
CA ALA A 106 -2.61 4.22 -19.08
C ALA A 106 -2.80 5.47 -19.94
N ILE A 107 -2.07 6.56 -19.68
CA ILE A 107 -2.10 7.79 -20.50
C ILE A 107 -1.07 7.80 -21.64
N GLY A 108 -0.25 6.74 -21.77
CA GLY A 108 0.73 6.60 -22.84
C GLY A 108 2.09 7.27 -22.59
N ASP A 109 2.32 7.85 -21.41
CA ASP A 109 3.63 8.39 -21.03
C ASP A 109 4.54 7.26 -20.54
N MET A 110 5.23 6.64 -21.50
CA MET A 110 6.14 5.53 -21.23
C MET A 110 7.39 5.96 -20.45
N THR A 111 7.82 7.22 -20.58
CA THR A 111 9.04 7.73 -19.92
C THR A 111 8.81 7.84 -18.42
N SER A 112 7.73 8.54 -18.01
CA SER A 112 7.36 8.67 -16.60
C SER A 112 6.98 7.33 -16.00
N SER A 113 6.27 6.48 -16.78
CA SER A 113 5.93 5.12 -16.35
C SER A 113 7.17 4.29 -16.03
N GLN A 114 8.19 4.32 -16.89
CA GLN A 114 9.45 3.60 -16.66
C GLN A 114 10.22 4.16 -15.46
N GLN A 115 10.25 5.48 -15.29
CA GLN A 115 10.90 6.11 -14.15
C GLN A 115 10.29 5.64 -12.82
N HIS A 116 8.96 5.56 -12.74
CA HIS A 116 8.27 5.07 -11.55
C HIS A 116 8.42 3.56 -11.35
N ALA A 117 8.53 2.76 -12.42
CA ALA A 117 8.88 1.35 -12.30
C ALA A 117 10.28 1.16 -11.70
N CYS A 118 11.28 1.90 -12.18
CA CYS A 118 12.64 1.81 -11.63
C CYS A 118 12.69 2.22 -10.15
N LYS A 119 11.96 3.28 -9.76
CA LYS A 119 11.86 3.67 -8.35
C LYS A 119 11.17 2.59 -7.49
N PHE A 120 10.13 1.94 -8.02
CA PHE A 120 9.47 0.83 -7.34
C PHE A 120 10.44 -0.32 -7.07
N ASP A 121 11.22 -0.73 -8.07
CA ASP A 121 12.24 -1.78 -7.92
C ASP A 121 13.34 -1.37 -6.92
N GLN A 122 13.78 -0.10 -6.95
CA GLN A 122 14.73 0.41 -5.96
C GLN A 122 14.18 0.30 -4.53
N TYR A 123 12.93 0.69 -4.29
CA TYR A 123 12.33 0.57 -2.95
C TYR A 123 12.16 -0.89 -2.51
N LEU A 124 11.83 -1.81 -3.43
CA LEU A 124 11.76 -3.23 -3.12
C LEU A 124 13.12 -3.77 -2.65
N GLN A 125 14.20 -3.34 -3.30
CA GLN A 125 15.56 -3.71 -2.92
C GLN A 125 15.94 -3.13 -1.56
N GLU A 126 15.69 -1.83 -1.35
CA GLU A 126 15.97 -1.15 -0.08
C GLU A 126 15.18 -1.73 1.11
N MET A 127 13.98 -2.25 0.86
CA MET A 127 13.11 -2.86 1.88
C MET A 127 13.28 -4.39 1.97
N GLU A 128 14.18 -4.98 1.19
CA GLU A 128 14.43 -6.42 1.13
C GLU A 128 13.17 -7.27 0.88
N LEU A 129 12.24 -6.76 0.07
CA LEU A 129 10.94 -7.38 -0.21
C LEU A 129 10.99 -8.46 -1.30
N TYR A 130 12.07 -9.23 -1.35
CA TYR A 130 12.26 -10.34 -2.28
C TYR A 130 12.39 -11.66 -1.53
N CYS A 131 11.84 -12.73 -2.11
CA CYS A 131 12.02 -14.07 -1.58
C CYS A 131 13.48 -14.50 -1.81
N GLY A 132 14.24 -14.80 -0.76
CA GLY A 132 15.64 -15.27 -0.85
C GLY A 132 15.85 -16.65 -1.50
N VAL A 133 14.83 -17.22 -2.15
CA VAL A 133 14.84 -18.57 -2.77
C VAL A 133 14.56 -18.46 -4.26
N CYS A 134 13.44 -17.83 -4.62
CA CYS A 134 13.04 -17.67 -6.02
C CYS A 134 13.33 -16.26 -6.56
N HIS A 135 13.78 -15.34 -5.71
CA HIS A 135 14.06 -13.94 -6.03
C HIS A 135 12.88 -13.16 -6.62
N GLU A 136 11.65 -13.68 -6.47
CA GLU A 136 10.43 -12.94 -6.80
C GLU A 136 10.00 -12.03 -5.64
N VAL A 137 9.26 -10.97 -5.97
CA VAL A 137 8.72 -10.00 -5.03
C VAL A 137 7.74 -10.65 -4.04
N MET A 138 7.80 -10.24 -2.78
CA MET A 138 6.89 -10.64 -1.72
C MET A 138 5.61 -9.79 -1.75
N GLY A 139 4.43 -10.40 -1.58
CA GLY A 139 3.16 -9.68 -1.44
C GLY A 139 2.52 -9.10 -2.72
N ASN A 140 3.10 -9.32 -3.91
CA ASN A 140 2.53 -8.86 -5.20
C ASN A 140 1.60 -9.88 -5.88
N ARG A 141 1.51 -11.11 -5.37
CA ARG A 141 0.66 -12.21 -5.89
C ARG A 141 -0.14 -12.78 -4.73
N GLU A 142 -1.26 -13.46 -5.01
CA GLU A 142 -1.98 -14.34 -4.06
C GLU A 142 -1.15 -15.58 -3.65
N ASN A 143 0.18 -15.50 -3.72
CA ASN A 143 1.06 -16.52 -3.18
C ASN A 143 1.05 -16.36 -1.66
N SER A 144 0.53 -17.39 -0.98
CA SER A 144 0.66 -17.50 0.46
C SER A 144 2.12 -17.31 0.89
N LEU A 145 2.30 -16.64 2.03
CA LEU A 145 3.61 -16.45 2.66
C LEU A 145 3.69 -17.33 3.90
N ASN A 146 4.83 -17.98 4.08
CA ASN A 146 5.14 -18.76 5.28
C ASN A 146 6.36 -18.16 5.97
N SER A 147 6.30 -18.09 7.29
CA SER A 147 7.47 -17.83 8.13
C SER A 147 8.08 -19.15 8.59
N LEU A 148 9.40 -19.17 8.69
CA LEU A 148 10.12 -20.24 9.41
C LEU A 148 10.21 -19.88 10.91
N THR A 149 10.55 -20.83 11.77
CA THR A 149 10.83 -20.57 13.20
C THR A 149 11.89 -19.52 13.47
N CYS A 150 12.72 -19.20 12.47
CA CYS A 150 13.71 -18.12 12.54
C CYS A 150 13.16 -16.75 12.10
N PHE A 151 11.83 -16.61 11.93
CA PHE A 151 11.10 -15.42 11.52
C PHE A 151 11.40 -14.87 10.11
N HIS A 152 12.22 -15.57 9.31
CA HIS A 152 12.35 -15.26 7.89
C HIS A 152 11.11 -15.72 7.12
N ILE A 153 10.63 -14.86 6.23
CA ILE A 153 9.42 -15.06 5.45
C ILE A 153 9.81 -15.45 4.02
N PHE A 154 9.12 -16.45 3.46
CA PHE A 154 9.27 -16.91 2.08
C PHE A 154 7.88 -17.20 1.48
N HIS A 155 7.78 -17.35 0.16
CA HIS A 155 6.53 -17.88 -0.42
C HIS A 155 6.29 -19.31 0.09
N SER A 156 5.04 -19.67 0.36
CA SER A 156 4.67 -21.02 0.84
C SER A 156 5.18 -22.10 -0.11
N ARG A 157 5.02 -21.92 -1.43
CA ARG A 157 5.59 -22.81 -2.45
C ARG A 157 7.11 -22.97 -2.35
N CYS A 158 7.82 -21.91 -1.96
CA CYS A 158 9.27 -21.96 -1.79
C CYS A 158 9.61 -22.73 -0.52
N VAL A 159 8.81 -22.63 0.54
CA VAL A 159 9.01 -23.44 1.76
C VAL A 159 8.73 -24.91 1.54
N GLU A 160 7.67 -25.22 0.81
CA GLU A 160 7.23 -26.60 0.53
C GLU A 160 8.19 -27.34 -0.42
N ASN A 161 8.68 -26.68 -1.47
CA ASN A 161 9.57 -27.30 -2.45
C ASN A 161 11.06 -27.29 -2.03
N SER A 162 11.42 -26.53 -1.00
CA SER A 162 12.82 -26.43 -0.58
C SER A 162 13.19 -27.44 0.49
N THR A 163 14.44 -27.90 0.47
CA THR A 163 14.98 -28.80 1.49
C THR A 163 15.36 -28.06 2.79
N PHE A 164 14.49 -27.18 3.30
CA PHE A 164 14.78 -26.39 4.53
C PHE A 164 14.91 -27.27 5.78
N LYS A 165 14.26 -28.43 5.78
CA LYS A 165 14.42 -29.44 6.84
C LYS A 165 15.86 -29.96 6.96
N THR A 166 16.62 -30.01 5.86
CA THR A 166 17.99 -30.54 5.85
C THR A 166 19.07 -29.47 5.72
N ARG A 167 18.80 -28.35 5.03
CA ARG A 167 19.77 -27.27 4.77
C ARG A 167 19.62 -26.04 5.68
N GLY A 168 18.54 -25.95 6.45
CA GLY A 168 18.24 -24.76 7.25
C GLY A 168 17.83 -23.54 6.41
N CYS A 169 17.48 -22.45 7.07
CA CYS A 169 17.05 -21.20 6.42
C CYS A 169 18.19 -20.58 5.58
N PRO A 170 17.94 -20.13 4.33
CA PRO A 170 18.97 -19.49 3.49
C PRO A 170 19.56 -18.22 4.11
N ASN A 171 18.74 -17.44 4.83
CA ASN A 171 19.14 -16.14 5.36
C ASN A 171 19.96 -16.25 6.65
N CYS A 172 19.70 -17.26 7.50
CA CYS A 172 20.36 -17.36 8.81
C CYS A 172 20.91 -18.74 9.18
N LYS A 173 20.80 -19.73 8.29
CA LYS A 173 21.30 -21.10 8.43
C LYS A 173 20.74 -21.90 9.61
N LYS A 174 19.75 -21.39 10.36
CA LYS A 174 19.08 -22.12 11.44
C LYS A 174 18.23 -23.26 10.86
N THR A 175 18.29 -24.43 11.48
CA THR A 175 17.37 -25.54 11.21
C THR A 175 15.95 -25.07 11.52
N SER A 176 15.07 -25.17 10.54
CA SER A 176 13.76 -24.52 10.59
C SER A 176 12.66 -25.57 10.57
N HIS A 177 11.77 -25.48 11.56
CA HIS A 177 10.45 -26.09 11.48
C HIS A 177 9.48 -25.02 10.94
N LEU A 178 8.43 -25.43 10.24
CA LEU A 178 7.40 -24.52 9.76
C LEU A 178 6.66 -23.93 10.98
N SER A 179 6.63 -22.61 11.12
CA SER A 179 5.63 -21.97 11.97
C SER A 179 4.29 -21.96 11.24
N SER A 180 3.19 -21.97 11.98
CA SER A 180 1.84 -21.87 11.43
C SER A 180 1.71 -20.65 10.49
N PRO A 181 0.88 -20.74 9.44
CA PRO A 181 0.76 -19.69 8.44
C PRO A 181 0.41 -18.36 9.11
N VAL A 182 1.08 -17.28 8.69
CA VAL A 182 0.76 -15.92 9.14
C VAL A 182 -0.60 -15.56 8.53
N PRO A 183 -1.68 -15.37 9.33
CA PRO A 183 -2.97 -14.99 8.77
C PRO A 183 -2.85 -13.61 8.12
N VAL A 184 -3.38 -13.50 6.90
CA VAL A 184 -3.47 -12.27 6.10
C VAL A 184 -4.53 -11.35 6.70
#